data_AF-A0A1V5XUV5-F1
#
_entry.id   AF-A0A1V5XUV5-F1
#
_cell.length_a   1.000
_cell.length_b   1.000
_cell.length_c   1.000
_cell.angle_alpha   90.00
_cell.angle_beta   90.00
_cell.angle_gamma   90.00
#
_symmetry.space_group_name_H-M   'P 1'
#
loop_
_entity.id
_entity.type
_entity.pdbx_description
1 polymer ?
#
loop_
_entity_poly.entity_id
_entity_poly.type
_entity_poly.pdbx_seq_one_letter_code
_entity_poly.pdbx_strand_id
1 'polypeptide(L)'
;MRNPFEPTAEYVSSKEKLENLRQKAVELAANMEINEMDRVRLTRVLQLVDRYGPELNKEFSKEEAAEAKSWLDTLKTWLRFNRVNPDDQKQKKPVDQGRAYLIAEETVATLRELRHLASKLKEGVLNTSIETLMTQERPEKIIARESFDTSLTLQYEEQHWGTERVCLDGMQNHLPSDSKGEQVGLGFSVDGKWVSLAQAAKQKDKIQAVRFVDDGVGFDMQNLALLYSTKADEEESRGQFGEGMKMIAAASLRLGLDMEYESQNWSAKPVKKLVTLNDTRHGENKPIEQLSFEAVRYEGKPMFGSRTTVWHPTPEFLNEALKLEEKVLDLRPEYKPLYTSEIGEIVSREAGKMYAKGIFIYQEPKALFSYNFNDVKTNRDRNQITSHDITENVARIWSDVSDIRLIKTLLKKVQDKNSNDILEDIYFKLKYPSVWQQAFTEAFGPDAVLDTGYAIPKGVTLPKKS
;
A
#
# COMPACT_ATOMS: atom_id res chain seq x y z
N MET A 1 0.29 -7.95 -40.24
CA MET A 1 -0.12 -7.52 -38.89
C MET A 1 -0.24 -8.79 -38.06
N ARG A 2 0.62 -8.96 -37.04
CA ARG A 2 0.54 -10.12 -36.14
C ARG A 2 -0.64 -9.93 -35.20
N ASN A 3 -1.37 -11.01 -34.95
CA ASN A 3 -2.45 -11.05 -33.97
C ASN A 3 -1.88 -10.71 -32.57
N PRO A 4 -2.34 -9.65 -31.88
CA PRO A 4 -1.84 -9.29 -30.55
C PRO A 4 -2.19 -10.33 -29.47
N PHE A 5 -2.96 -11.37 -29.80
CA PHE A 5 -3.37 -12.45 -28.91
C PHE A 5 -2.60 -13.77 -29.12
N GLU A 6 -1.66 -13.85 -30.07
CA GLU A 6 -0.78 -15.02 -30.15
C GLU A 6 0.33 -14.90 -29.10
N PRO A 7 0.42 -15.83 -28.12
CA PRO A 7 1.51 -15.82 -27.17
C PRO A 7 2.83 -15.87 -27.92
N THR A 8 3.74 -14.95 -27.59
CA THR A 8 5.07 -14.94 -28.21
C THR A 8 5.77 -16.27 -27.94
N ALA A 9 6.64 -16.72 -28.86
CA ALA A 9 7.43 -17.94 -28.65
C ALA A 9 8.22 -17.89 -27.31
N GLU A 10 8.58 -16.68 -26.89
CA GLU A 10 9.24 -16.39 -25.62
C GLU A 10 8.33 -16.58 -24.40
N TYR A 11 7.03 -16.27 -24.51
CA TYR A 11 6.02 -16.54 -23.48
C TYR A 11 5.77 -18.04 -23.30
N VAL A 12 5.57 -18.77 -24.40
CA VAL A 12 5.36 -20.23 -24.37
C VAL A 12 6.57 -20.95 -23.76
N SER A 13 7.79 -20.57 -24.18
CA SER A 13 9.03 -21.10 -23.63
C SER A 13 9.22 -20.77 -22.13
N SER A 14 8.83 -19.56 -21.71
CA SER A 14 8.91 -19.16 -20.30
C SER A 14 7.91 -19.90 -19.41
N LYS A 15 6.72 -20.21 -19.93
CA LYS A 15 5.69 -20.98 -19.24
C LYS A 15 6.11 -22.45 -19.04
N GLU A 16 6.68 -23.08 -20.06
CA GLU A 16 7.25 -24.44 -19.94
C GLU A 16 8.41 -24.49 -18.95
N LYS A 17 9.29 -23.47 -18.96
CA LYS A 17 10.39 -23.37 -18.00
C LYS A 17 9.89 -23.18 -16.56
N LEU A 18 8.82 -22.42 -16.35
CA LEU A 18 8.18 -22.25 -15.05
C LEU A 18 7.68 -23.59 -14.48
N GLU A 19 7.04 -24.40 -15.30
CA GLU A 19 6.47 -25.68 -14.88
C GLU A 19 7.56 -26.72 -14.54
N ASN A 20 8.64 -26.75 -15.33
CA ASN A 20 9.80 -27.60 -15.05
C ASN A 20 10.50 -27.22 -13.72
N LEU A 21 10.63 -25.92 -13.44
CA LEU A 21 11.22 -25.44 -12.19
C LEU A 21 10.31 -25.74 -10.98
N ARG A 22 8.98 -25.74 -11.16
CA ARG A 22 8.02 -26.17 -10.12
C ARG A 22 8.18 -27.64 -9.78
N GLN A 23 8.23 -28.52 -10.79
CA GLN A 23 8.44 -29.96 -10.57
C GLN A 23 9.77 -30.23 -9.87
N LYS A 24 10.85 -29.54 -10.28
CA LYS A 24 12.16 -29.65 -9.61
C LYS A 24 12.12 -29.22 -8.14
N ALA A 25 11.39 -28.15 -7.81
CA ALA A 25 11.23 -27.71 -6.42
C ALA A 25 10.47 -28.74 -5.56
N VAL A 26 9.47 -29.42 -6.13
CA VAL A 26 8.71 -30.50 -5.47
C VAL A 26 9.60 -31.71 -5.20
N GLU A 27 10.43 -32.12 -6.16
CA GLU A 27 11.37 -33.24 -5.99
C GLU A 27 12.44 -32.95 -4.94
N LEU A 28 12.94 -31.71 -4.86
CA LEU A 28 13.91 -31.31 -3.85
C LEU A 28 13.31 -31.28 -2.45
N ALA A 29 12.07 -30.77 -2.31
CA ALA A 29 11.36 -30.70 -1.04
C ALA A 29 11.02 -32.09 -0.47
N ALA A 30 10.71 -33.06 -1.33
CA ALA A 30 10.40 -34.43 -0.92
C ALA A 30 11.60 -35.19 -0.31
N ASN A 31 12.83 -34.70 -0.54
CA ASN A 31 14.07 -35.38 -0.15
C ASN A 31 14.82 -34.74 1.03
N MET A 32 14.26 -33.74 1.73
CA MET A 32 14.92 -33.05 2.85
C MET A 32 14.57 -33.65 4.23
N GLU A 33 15.57 -34.12 4.99
CA GLU A 33 15.49 -34.23 6.46
C GLU A 33 15.97 -32.90 7.08
N ILE A 34 15.07 -32.20 7.77
CA ILE A 34 15.18 -30.76 8.10
C ILE A 34 15.57 -30.56 9.57
N ASN A 35 16.60 -29.74 9.83
CA ASN A 35 16.95 -29.29 11.19
C ASN A 35 16.32 -27.91 11.53
N GLU A 36 16.53 -27.39 12.74
CA GLU A 36 15.88 -26.15 13.23
C GLU A 36 16.20 -24.91 12.37
N MET A 37 17.37 -24.83 11.73
CA MET A 37 17.70 -23.76 10.79
C MET A 37 16.88 -23.85 9.50
N ASP A 38 16.65 -25.07 9.03
CA ASP A 38 15.84 -25.35 7.84
C ASP A 38 14.35 -25.07 8.12
N ARG A 39 13.88 -25.27 9.36
CA ARG A 39 12.53 -24.87 9.81
C ARG A 39 12.32 -23.35 9.77
N VAL A 40 13.31 -22.55 10.16
CA VAL A 40 13.24 -21.07 10.07
C VAL A 40 13.17 -20.62 8.60
N ARG A 41 13.89 -21.29 7.70
CA ARG A 41 13.87 -20.99 6.26
C ARG A 41 12.56 -21.44 5.60
N LEU A 42 12.02 -22.61 5.97
CA LEU A 42 10.71 -23.10 5.51
C LEU A 42 9.56 -22.21 6.00
N THR A 43 9.65 -21.71 7.23
CA THR A 43 8.70 -20.71 7.78
C THR A 43 8.69 -19.44 6.93
N ARG A 44 9.87 -19.01 6.45
CA ARG A 44 9.99 -17.83 5.57
C ARG A 44 9.42 -18.07 4.17
N VAL A 45 9.53 -19.30 3.66
CA VAL A 45 8.87 -19.72 2.41
C VAL A 45 7.35 -19.76 2.59
N LEU A 46 6.84 -20.30 3.70
CA LEU A 46 5.41 -20.32 4.00
C LEU A 46 4.82 -18.93 4.23
N GLN A 47 5.57 -18.02 4.85
CA GLN A 47 5.18 -16.61 4.96
C GLN A 47 5.09 -15.93 3.60
N LEU A 48 5.94 -16.30 2.65
CA LEU A 48 5.84 -15.83 1.27
C LEU A 48 4.64 -16.44 0.56
N VAL A 49 4.37 -17.74 0.74
CA VAL A 49 3.20 -18.41 0.15
C VAL A 49 1.88 -17.87 0.73
N ASP A 50 1.77 -17.67 2.04
CA ASP A 50 0.60 -17.06 2.67
C ASP A 50 0.42 -15.59 2.22
N ARG A 51 1.51 -14.86 1.98
CA ARG A 51 1.48 -13.47 1.47
C ARG A 51 0.94 -13.38 0.04
N TYR A 52 1.17 -14.39 -0.81
CA TYR A 52 0.74 -14.37 -2.23
C TYR A 52 -0.43 -15.33 -2.53
N GLY A 53 -0.87 -16.15 -1.57
CA GLY A 53 -1.99 -17.10 -1.71
C GLY A 53 -3.34 -16.48 -2.16
N PRO A 54 -3.69 -15.26 -1.76
CA PRO A 54 -4.91 -14.58 -2.25
C PRO A 54 -4.86 -14.21 -3.74
N GLU A 55 -3.67 -14.00 -4.31
CA GLU A 55 -3.48 -13.70 -5.74
C GLU A 55 -3.57 -14.98 -6.60
N LEU A 56 -3.17 -16.14 -6.06
CA LEU A 56 -3.35 -17.44 -6.73
C LEU A 56 -4.84 -17.76 -6.97
N ASN A 57 -5.72 -17.57 -6.00
CA ASN A 57 -7.13 -17.97 -6.12
C ASN A 57 -7.92 -17.23 -7.23
N LYS A 58 -7.37 -16.17 -7.83
CA LYS A 58 -8.01 -15.42 -8.90
C LYS A 58 -7.73 -15.96 -10.32
N GLU A 59 -6.70 -16.80 -10.50
CA GLU A 59 -6.24 -17.23 -11.84
C GLU A 59 -6.24 -18.76 -12.07
N PHE A 60 -6.52 -19.58 -11.05
CA PHE A 60 -6.54 -21.04 -11.16
C PHE A 60 -7.96 -21.59 -11.36
N SER A 61 -8.07 -22.72 -12.06
CA SER A 61 -9.31 -23.50 -12.05
C SER A 61 -9.64 -23.96 -10.62
N LYS A 62 -10.92 -24.24 -10.34
CA LYS A 62 -11.37 -24.69 -9.01
C LYS A 62 -10.60 -25.92 -8.50
N GLU A 63 -10.12 -26.77 -9.41
CA GLU A 63 -9.35 -27.97 -9.09
C GLU A 63 -7.92 -27.64 -8.65
N GLU A 64 -7.23 -26.75 -9.38
CA GLU A 64 -5.87 -26.27 -9.06
C GLU A 64 -5.84 -25.47 -7.75
N ALA A 65 -6.85 -24.64 -7.49
CA ALA A 65 -6.99 -23.92 -6.22
C ALA A 65 -7.25 -24.85 -5.03
N ALA A 66 -8.02 -25.92 -5.24
CA ALA A 66 -8.26 -26.95 -4.22
C ALA A 66 -6.99 -27.76 -3.92
N GLU A 67 -6.19 -28.06 -4.93
CA GLU A 67 -4.91 -28.76 -4.78
C GLU A 67 -3.87 -27.91 -4.04
N ALA A 68 -3.73 -26.63 -4.39
CA ALA A 68 -2.85 -25.69 -3.69
C ALA A 68 -3.25 -25.50 -2.22
N LYS A 69 -4.56 -25.42 -1.93
CA LYS A 69 -5.09 -25.33 -0.56
C LYS A 69 -4.81 -26.61 0.24
N SER A 70 -5.03 -27.78 -0.36
CA SER A 70 -4.67 -29.08 0.23
C SER A 70 -3.18 -29.18 0.56
N TRP A 71 -2.33 -28.62 -0.32
CA TRP A 71 -0.88 -28.52 -0.12
C TRP A 71 -0.51 -27.65 1.08
N LEU A 72 -1.13 -26.46 1.17
CA LEU A 72 -0.93 -25.51 2.26
C LEU A 72 -1.34 -26.11 3.61
N ASP A 73 -2.48 -26.80 3.64
CA ASP A 73 -3.00 -27.45 4.84
C ASP A 73 -2.13 -28.64 5.26
N THR A 74 -1.56 -29.37 4.29
CA THR A 74 -0.61 -30.46 4.56
C THR A 74 0.69 -29.94 5.17
N LEU A 75 1.27 -28.84 4.64
CA LEU A 75 2.46 -28.21 5.22
C LEU A 75 2.21 -27.63 6.61
N LYS A 76 1.07 -26.95 6.80
CA LYS A 76 0.65 -26.38 8.10
C LYS A 76 0.42 -27.49 9.14
N THR A 77 -0.18 -28.60 8.73
CA THR A 77 -0.39 -29.78 9.58
C THR A 77 0.96 -30.42 9.95
N TRP A 78 1.84 -30.63 8.97
CA TRP A 78 3.14 -31.26 9.17
C TRP A 78 4.07 -30.45 10.10
N LEU A 79 4.00 -29.12 10.04
CA LEU A 79 4.70 -28.21 10.98
C LEU A 79 4.12 -28.21 12.39
N ARG A 80 2.81 -28.44 12.55
CA ARG A 80 2.17 -28.53 13.86
C ARG A 80 2.51 -29.84 14.58
N PHE A 81 2.68 -30.94 13.83
CA PHE A 81 2.92 -32.27 14.40
C PHE A 81 4.40 -32.63 14.55
N ASN A 82 5.32 -32.04 13.77
CA ASN A 82 6.77 -32.19 13.98
C ASN A 82 7.34 -31.12 14.93
N ARG A 83 6.84 -31.09 16.17
CA ARG A 83 7.56 -30.40 17.26
C ARG A 83 8.81 -31.22 17.55
N VAL A 84 9.99 -30.63 17.32
CA VAL A 84 11.25 -31.21 17.82
C VAL A 84 11.14 -31.23 19.34
N ASN A 85 10.93 -32.42 19.90
CA ASN A 85 11.08 -32.61 21.33
C ASN A 85 12.58 -32.43 21.64
N PRO A 86 12.99 -31.53 22.56
CA PRO A 86 14.40 -31.27 22.83
C PRO A 86 15.19 -32.54 23.19
N ASP A 87 14.50 -33.55 23.75
CA ASP A 87 15.08 -34.83 24.14
C ASP A 87 15.37 -35.79 22.96
N ASP A 88 14.74 -35.60 21.79
CA ASP A 88 14.96 -36.45 20.60
C ASP A 88 16.28 -36.13 19.86
N GLN A 89 16.98 -35.04 20.22
CA GLN A 89 18.28 -34.70 19.64
C GLN A 89 19.39 -35.69 20.02
N LYS A 90 19.21 -36.52 21.06
CA LYS A 90 20.26 -37.42 21.54
C LYS A 90 20.36 -38.74 20.77
N GLN A 91 19.50 -39.04 19.81
CA GLN A 91 19.47 -40.35 19.15
C GLN A 91 19.49 -40.38 17.61
N LYS A 92 19.63 -39.24 16.91
CA LYS A 92 19.78 -39.28 15.44
C LYS A 92 21.25 -39.25 15.03
N LYS A 93 21.67 -40.26 14.26
CA LYS A 93 22.97 -40.33 13.59
C LYS A 93 23.22 -39.03 12.80
N PRO A 94 24.47 -38.59 12.63
CA PRO A 94 24.78 -37.41 11.85
C PRO A 94 24.36 -37.68 10.41
N VAL A 95 23.20 -37.14 10.02
CA VAL A 95 22.78 -37.01 8.64
C VAL A 95 23.86 -36.17 7.95
N ASP A 96 24.21 -36.55 6.72
CA ASP A 96 25.24 -35.91 5.91
C ASP A 96 24.89 -34.43 5.66
N GLN A 97 25.30 -33.56 6.60
CA GLN A 97 24.91 -32.15 6.68
C GLN A 97 25.26 -31.37 5.42
N GLY A 98 26.28 -31.83 4.67
CA GLY A 98 26.65 -31.26 3.38
C GLY A 98 25.60 -31.45 2.30
N ARG A 99 24.91 -32.60 2.28
CA ARG A 99 23.87 -32.91 1.29
C ARG A 99 22.60 -32.09 1.54
N ALA A 100 22.20 -31.95 2.80
CA ALA A 100 21.06 -31.11 3.17
C ALA A 100 21.29 -29.63 2.85
N TYR A 101 22.51 -29.12 3.08
CA TYR A 101 22.90 -27.76 2.72
C TYR A 101 22.85 -27.51 1.21
N LEU A 102 23.37 -28.44 0.40
CA LEU A 102 23.34 -28.35 -1.06
C LEU A 102 21.90 -28.34 -1.62
N ILE A 103 21.03 -29.21 -1.09
CA ILE A 103 19.62 -29.26 -1.48
C ILE A 103 18.89 -27.95 -1.10
N ALA A 104 19.20 -27.37 0.06
CA ALA A 104 18.61 -26.10 0.50
C ALA A 104 19.05 -24.91 -0.38
N GLU A 105 20.34 -24.81 -0.72
CA GLU A 105 20.85 -23.77 -1.64
C GLU A 105 20.23 -23.92 -3.05
N GLU A 106 20.13 -25.15 -3.56
CA GLU A 106 19.53 -25.42 -4.86
C GLU A 106 18.02 -25.10 -4.88
N THR A 107 17.32 -25.36 -3.78
CA THR A 107 15.91 -24.98 -3.60
C THR A 107 15.75 -23.46 -3.57
N VAL A 108 16.60 -22.73 -2.85
CA VAL A 108 16.56 -21.25 -2.80
C VAL A 108 16.88 -20.64 -4.17
N ALA A 109 17.87 -21.18 -4.89
CA ALA A 109 18.19 -20.72 -6.24
C ALA A 109 17.03 -20.95 -7.22
N THR A 110 16.40 -22.14 -7.17
CA THR A 110 15.23 -22.49 -7.99
C THR A 110 14.05 -21.57 -7.69
N LEU A 111 13.79 -21.26 -6.42
CA LEU A 111 12.72 -20.33 -6.01
C LEU A 111 12.99 -18.88 -6.45
N ARG A 112 14.24 -18.43 -6.47
CA ARG A 112 14.62 -17.10 -7.00
C ARG A 112 14.41 -17.02 -8.52
N GLU A 113 14.77 -18.07 -9.24
CA GLU A 113 14.56 -18.13 -10.70
C GLU A 113 13.07 -18.21 -11.04
N LEU A 114 12.29 -18.99 -10.28
CA LEU A 114 10.82 -19.01 -10.36
C LEU A 114 10.21 -17.62 -10.14
N ARG A 115 10.66 -16.90 -9.10
CA ARG A 115 10.21 -15.52 -8.84
C ARG A 115 10.51 -14.58 -10.01
N HIS A 116 11.71 -14.70 -10.59
CA HIS A 116 12.12 -13.84 -11.70
C HIS A 116 11.34 -14.17 -12.99
N LEU A 117 11.08 -15.44 -13.28
CA LEU A 117 10.25 -15.87 -14.41
C LEU A 117 8.77 -15.51 -14.21
N ALA A 118 8.24 -15.66 -13.00
CA ALA A 118 6.89 -15.22 -12.66
C ALA A 118 6.74 -13.70 -12.76
N SER A 119 7.73 -12.90 -12.32
CA SER A 119 7.76 -11.44 -12.52
C SER A 119 7.75 -11.08 -14.00
N LYS A 120 8.60 -11.73 -14.82
CA LYS A 120 8.63 -11.52 -16.27
C LYS A 120 7.34 -11.93 -16.97
N LEU A 121 6.68 -12.99 -16.51
CA LEU A 121 5.38 -13.43 -17.03
C LEU A 121 4.26 -12.48 -16.58
N LYS A 122 4.31 -11.93 -15.36
CA LYS A 122 3.38 -10.89 -14.87
C LYS A 122 3.54 -9.59 -15.66
N GLU A 123 4.78 -9.18 -15.92
CA GLU A 123 5.13 -8.09 -16.86
C GLU A 123 4.70 -8.39 -18.30
N GLY A 124 4.51 -9.66 -18.69
CA GLY A 124 4.04 -10.07 -20.02
C GLY A 124 2.52 -10.24 -20.16
N VAL A 125 1.79 -10.46 -19.06
CA VAL A 125 0.35 -10.80 -19.05
C VAL A 125 -0.53 -9.64 -18.52
N LEU A 126 0.01 -8.75 -17.68
CA LEU A 126 -0.75 -7.68 -17.00
C LEU A 126 -0.28 -6.25 -17.37
N ASN A 127 0.44 -6.08 -18.49
CA ASN A 127 1.11 -4.83 -18.81
C ASN A 127 0.16 -3.72 -19.35
N THR A 128 -0.84 -3.33 -18.56
CA THR A 128 -1.37 -1.97 -18.66
C THR A 128 -0.41 -1.11 -17.86
N SER A 129 0.66 -0.63 -18.50
CA SER A 129 1.56 0.33 -17.87
C SER A 129 0.77 1.57 -17.44
N ILE A 130 1.29 2.33 -16.46
CA ILE A 130 0.70 3.64 -16.11
C ILE A 130 0.53 4.52 -17.36
N GLU A 131 1.46 4.46 -18.31
CA GLU A 131 1.34 5.15 -19.60
C GLU A 131 0.09 4.70 -20.36
N THR A 132 -0.15 3.38 -20.48
CA THR A 132 -1.37 2.85 -21.10
C THR A 132 -2.64 3.29 -20.37
N LEU A 133 -2.65 3.28 -19.04
CA LEU A 133 -3.80 3.76 -18.23
C LEU A 133 -4.08 5.25 -18.49
N MET A 134 -3.02 6.07 -18.60
CA MET A 134 -3.12 7.50 -18.87
C MET A 134 -3.67 7.81 -20.25
N THR A 135 -3.25 7.06 -21.26
CA THR A 135 -3.58 7.32 -22.67
C THR A 135 -4.72 6.47 -23.21
N GLN A 136 -5.37 5.64 -22.37
CA GLN A 136 -6.44 4.77 -22.83
C GLN A 136 -7.54 5.57 -23.52
N GLU A 137 -7.76 5.26 -24.80
CA GLU A 137 -8.82 5.87 -25.58
C GLU A 137 -10.19 5.42 -25.10
N ARG A 138 -11.13 6.34 -25.20
CA ARG A 138 -12.50 6.12 -24.80
C ARG A 138 -13.35 5.71 -26.01
N PRO A 139 -14.33 4.81 -25.85
CA PRO A 139 -15.33 4.64 -26.88
C PRO A 139 -16.08 5.96 -27.12
N GLU A 140 -16.25 6.38 -28.37
CA GLU A 140 -16.86 7.69 -28.68
C GLU A 140 -18.39 7.65 -28.70
N LYS A 141 -18.99 6.47 -28.91
CA LYS A 141 -20.44 6.35 -29.10
C LYS A 141 -21.18 6.36 -27.77
N ILE A 142 -21.85 7.48 -27.52
CA ILE A 142 -22.73 7.68 -26.37
C ILE A 142 -24.04 6.93 -26.58
N ILE A 143 -24.44 6.12 -25.60
CA ILE A 143 -25.71 5.36 -25.62
C ILE A 143 -26.74 5.89 -24.64
N ALA A 144 -26.32 6.57 -23.57
CA ALA A 144 -27.22 7.17 -22.61
C ALA A 144 -26.59 8.42 -21.99
N ARG A 145 -27.45 9.37 -21.63
CA ARG A 145 -27.13 10.52 -20.77
C ARG A 145 -28.09 10.51 -19.59
N GLU A 146 -27.54 10.68 -18.40
CA GLU A 146 -28.29 10.62 -17.15
C GLU A 146 -27.85 11.82 -16.29
N SER A 147 -28.76 12.32 -15.46
CA SER A 147 -28.43 13.34 -14.45
C SER A 147 -28.84 12.81 -13.09
N PHE A 148 -27.96 12.91 -12.11
CA PHE A 148 -28.21 12.46 -10.75
C PHE A 148 -28.12 13.64 -9.80
N ASP A 149 -29.17 13.84 -9.00
CA ASP A 149 -29.10 14.76 -7.89
C ASP A 149 -28.58 14.04 -6.65
N THR A 150 -27.76 14.72 -5.87
CA THR A 150 -27.31 14.22 -4.57
C THR A 150 -28.03 14.95 -3.44
N SER A 151 -28.05 14.41 -2.23
CA SER A 151 -28.56 15.14 -1.05
C SER A 151 -27.61 16.23 -0.54
N LEU A 152 -26.43 16.40 -1.15
CA LEU A 152 -25.40 17.31 -0.66
C LEU A 152 -25.54 18.71 -1.26
N THR A 153 -25.49 19.71 -0.38
CA THR A 153 -25.35 21.10 -0.79
C THR A 153 -23.87 21.44 -0.96
N LEU A 154 -23.57 22.44 -1.78
CA LEU A 154 -22.20 22.91 -1.93
C LEU A 154 -21.66 23.60 -0.68
N GLN A 155 -22.46 23.87 0.35
CA GLN A 155 -21.98 24.43 1.62
C GLN A 155 -21.59 23.34 2.62
N TYR A 156 -21.98 22.08 2.38
CA TYR A 156 -21.69 20.99 3.29
C TYR A 156 -20.16 20.81 3.44
N GLU A 157 -19.70 20.84 4.69
CA GLU A 157 -18.29 20.72 5.10
C GLU A 157 -17.31 21.68 4.41
N GLU A 158 -17.76 22.84 3.93
CA GLU A 158 -16.93 23.78 3.17
C GLU A 158 -15.61 24.13 3.87
N GLN A 159 -15.66 24.36 5.19
CA GLN A 159 -14.50 24.73 6.00
C GLN A 159 -13.41 23.65 6.11
N HIS A 160 -13.70 22.38 5.77
CA HIS A 160 -12.74 21.27 5.88
C HIS A 160 -12.22 20.78 4.51
N TRP A 161 -12.72 21.32 3.40
CA TRP A 161 -12.45 20.81 2.05
C TRP A 161 -11.80 21.87 1.15
N GLY A 162 -10.52 22.12 1.42
CA GLY A 162 -9.65 22.95 0.58
C GLY A 162 -8.94 22.18 -0.54
N THR A 163 -8.15 22.89 -1.33
CA THR A 163 -7.40 22.37 -2.49
C THR A 163 -6.54 21.14 -2.17
N GLU A 164 -5.80 21.18 -1.07
CA GLU A 164 -4.96 20.05 -0.64
C GLU A 164 -5.78 18.77 -0.45
N ARG A 165 -6.95 18.88 0.18
CA ARG A 165 -7.86 17.75 0.42
C ARG A 165 -8.42 17.19 -0.87
N VAL A 166 -8.80 18.06 -1.81
CA VAL A 166 -9.25 17.65 -3.16
C VAL A 166 -8.14 16.86 -3.89
N CYS A 167 -6.88 17.28 -3.79
CA CYS A 167 -5.76 16.52 -4.36
C CYS A 167 -5.54 15.18 -3.66
N LEU A 168 -5.45 15.16 -2.33
CA LEU A 168 -5.13 13.96 -1.56
C LEU A 168 -6.22 12.91 -1.64
N ASP A 169 -7.49 13.26 -1.40
CA ASP A 169 -8.60 12.31 -1.51
C ASP A 169 -8.93 11.97 -2.97
N GLY A 170 -8.64 12.88 -3.89
CA GLY A 170 -8.66 12.60 -5.33
C GLY A 170 -7.77 11.40 -5.64
N MET A 171 -6.52 11.43 -5.17
CA MET A 171 -5.57 10.33 -5.33
C MET A 171 -5.92 9.10 -4.47
N GLN A 172 -6.41 9.29 -3.24
CA GLN A 172 -6.71 8.19 -2.32
C GLN A 172 -7.68 7.16 -2.94
N ASN A 173 -8.70 7.60 -3.66
CA ASN A 173 -9.67 6.71 -4.32
C ASN A 173 -9.03 5.79 -5.38
N HIS A 174 -7.86 6.15 -5.90
CA HIS A 174 -7.11 5.37 -6.89
C HIS A 174 -6.05 4.46 -6.25
N LEU A 175 -5.75 4.61 -4.95
CA LEU A 175 -4.77 3.77 -4.28
C LEU A 175 -5.19 2.31 -4.25
N PRO A 176 -4.25 1.35 -4.34
CA PRO A 176 -4.52 -0.10 -4.29
C PRO A 176 -5.46 -0.55 -3.16
N SER A 177 -5.34 0.08 -1.98
CA SER A 177 -6.18 -0.22 -0.81
C SER A 177 -7.67 0.07 -1.05
N ASP A 178 -7.97 1.08 -1.86
CA ASP A 178 -9.33 1.55 -2.14
C ASP A 178 -9.87 1.09 -3.51
N SER A 179 -9.04 1.12 -4.56
CA SER A 179 -9.40 0.73 -5.92
C SER A 179 -9.37 -0.79 -6.14
N LYS A 180 -8.71 -1.53 -5.23
CA LYS A 180 -8.39 -2.96 -5.35
C LYS A 180 -7.55 -3.29 -6.59
N GLY A 181 -6.87 -2.29 -7.16
CA GLY A 181 -5.86 -2.43 -8.21
C GLY A 181 -4.45 -2.70 -7.66
N GLU A 182 -3.49 -2.89 -8.55
CA GLU A 182 -2.07 -3.02 -8.22
C GLU A 182 -1.29 -1.73 -8.52
N GLN A 183 -1.70 -0.99 -9.54
CA GLN A 183 -1.01 0.20 -10.01
C GLN A 183 -1.85 1.45 -9.80
N VAL A 184 -1.16 2.53 -9.44
CA VAL A 184 -1.71 3.88 -9.34
C VAL A 184 -0.77 4.84 -10.05
N GLY A 185 -1.32 5.86 -10.71
CA GLY A 185 -0.55 6.82 -11.50
C GLY A 185 -1.01 8.25 -11.35
N LEU A 186 -0.05 9.17 -11.46
CA LEU A 186 -0.25 10.61 -11.56
C LEU A 186 0.33 11.12 -12.89
N GLY A 187 -0.49 11.79 -13.69
CA GLY A 187 -0.11 12.27 -15.01
C GLY A 187 -0.57 13.70 -15.24
N PHE A 188 0.15 14.41 -16.11
CA PHE A 188 -0.14 15.79 -16.45
C PHE A 188 -0.25 15.92 -17.97
N SER A 189 -1.28 16.60 -18.46
CA SER A 189 -1.37 16.94 -19.89
C SER A 189 -0.57 18.21 -20.15
N VAL A 190 0.47 18.13 -20.97
CA VAL A 190 1.29 19.25 -21.42
C VAL A 190 1.30 19.25 -22.94
N ASP A 191 0.84 20.34 -23.57
CA ASP A 191 0.73 20.46 -25.02
C ASP A 191 0.00 19.25 -25.67
N GLY A 192 -1.09 18.78 -25.02
CA GLY A 192 -1.90 17.65 -25.47
C GLY A 192 -1.31 16.26 -25.23
N LYS A 193 -0.18 16.13 -24.54
CA LYS A 193 0.46 14.84 -24.21
C LYS A 193 0.50 14.59 -22.71
N TRP A 194 0.20 13.36 -22.31
CA TRP A 194 0.34 12.92 -20.93
C TRP A 194 1.81 12.66 -20.59
N VAL A 195 2.31 13.34 -19.57
CA VAL A 195 3.70 13.30 -19.12
C VAL A 195 3.77 13.05 -17.62
N SER A 196 4.93 12.56 -17.15
CA SER A 196 5.17 12.33 -15.72
C SER A 196 5.34 13.63 -14.94
N LEU A 197 5.27 13.56 -13.60
CA LEU A 197 5.48 14.71 -12.72
C LEU A 197 6.81 15.42 -12.98
N ALA A 198 7.90 14.67 -13.11
CA ALA A 198 9.23 15.23 -13.35
C ALA A 198 9.34 16.02 -14.68
N GLN A 199 8.56 15.62 -15.70
CA GLN A 199 8.47 16.33 -16.97
C GLN A 199 7.54 17.54 -16.87
N ALA A 200 6.39 17.37 -16.22
CA ALA A 200 5.40 18.42 -16.00
C ALA A 200 5.96 19.60 -15.18
N ALA A 201 6.73 19.31 -14.12
CA ALA A 201 7.34 20.32 -13.26
C ALA A 201 8.26 21.30 -14.01
N LYS A 202 8.85 20.88 -15.13
CA LYS A 202 9.70 21.73 -16.00
C LYS A 202 8.89 22.65 -16.91
N GLN A 203 7.60 22.37 -17.11
CA GLN A 203 6.72 23.05 -18.06
C GLN A 203 5.38 23.41 -17.40
N LYS A 204 5.46 23.88 -16.15
CA LYS A 204 4.28 24.10 -15.30
C LYS A 204 3.22 24.99 -15.95
N ASP A 205 3.64 26.06 -16.63
CA ASP A 205 2.74 27.04 -17.24
C ASP A 205 1.98 26.50 -18.46
N LYS A 206 2.34 25.31 -18.94
CA LYS A 206 1.71 24.64 -20.08
C LYS A 206 0.81 23.48 -19.68
N ILE A 207 0.65 23.23 -18.38
CA ILE A 207 -0.17 22.12 -17.89
C ILE A 207 -1.64 22.44 -18.14
N GLN A 208 -2.31 21.59 -18.92
CA GLN A 208 -3.71 21.71 -19.31
C GLN A 208 -4.63 20.87 -18.44
N ALA A 209 -4.12 19.76 -17.87
CA ALA A 209 -4.88 18.87 -17.02
C ALA A 209 -3.99 18.07 -16.07
N VAL A 210 -4.56 17.63 -14.96
CA VAL A 210 -3.98 16.65 -14.04
C VAL A 210 -4.88 15.42 -14.02
N ARG A 211 -4.30 14.23 -14.01
CA ARG A 211 -5.03 12.97 -14.03
C ARG A 211 -4.49 11.99 -13.00
N PHE A 212 -5.39 11.40 -12.25
CA PHE A 212 -5.15 10.26 -11.37
C PHE A 212 -5.73 9.02 -12.06
N VAL A 213 -4.98 7.92 -12.07
CA VAL A 213 -5.41 6.65 -12.68
C VAL A 213 -5.09 5.47 -11.79
N ASP A 214 -5.83 4.39 -11.95
CA ASP A 214 -5.56 3.07 -11.38
C ASP A 214 -5.94 1.95 -12.36
N ASP A 215 -5.54 0.72 -12.07
CA ASP A 215 -5.94 -0.49 -12.79
C ASP A 215 -6.93 -1.38 -12.00
N GLY A 216 -7.63 -0.80 -11.02
CA GLY A 216 -8.56 -1.49 -10.13
C GLY A 216 -9.90 -1.86 -10.76
N VAL A 217 -10.89 -2.11 -9.92
CA VAL A 217 -12.24 -2.54 -10.36
C VAL A 217 -13.10 -1.40 -10.91
N GLY A 218 -12.65 -0.17 -10.71
CA GLY A 218 -13.35 1.06 -11.05
C GLY A 218 -14.53 1.37 -10.12
N PHE A 219 -15.23 2.46 -10.47
CA PHE A 219 -16.39 2.97 -9.76
C PHE A 219 -17.71 2.49 -10.39
N ASP A 220 -18.70 2.17 -9.55
CA ASP A 220 -20.09 2.11 -9.97
C ASP A 220 -20.68 3.52 -10.04
N MET A 221 -21.27 3.86 -11.18
CA MET A 221 -21.90 5.16 -11.41
C MET A 221 -23.03 5.45 -10.40
N GLN A 222 -23.75 4.43 -9.91
CA GLN A 222 -24.82 4.63 -8.93
C GLN A 222 -24.32 5.17 -7.59
N ASN A 223 -23.04 4.94 -7.26
CA ASN A 223 -22.42 5.46 -6.04
C ASN A 223 -22.29 6.99 -6.06
N LEU A 224 -22.38 7.62 -7.24
CA LEU A 224 -22.43 9.09 -7.37
C LEU A 224 -23.75 9.68 -6.88
N ALA A 225 -24.85 8.93 -6.95
CA ALA A 225 -26.17 9.39 -6.53
C ALA A 225 -26.48 9.01 -5.08
N LEU A 226 -26.16 7.78 -4.69
CA LEU A 226 -26.57 7.22 -3.40
C LEU A 226 -25.55 7.52 -2.30
N LEU A 227 -26.03 7.95 -1.12
CA LEU A 227 -25.26 7.87 0.13
C LEU A 227 -25.20 6.42 0.61
N TYR A 228 -24.62 5.55 -0.20
CA TYR A 228 -24.47 4.13 0.06
C TYR A 228 -22.98 3.77 0.02
N SER A 229 -22.59 2.85 0.90
CA SER A 229 -21.22 2.33 0.97
C SER A 229 -21.26 0.85 0.67
N THR A 230 -20.55 0.41 -0.36
CA THR A 230 -20.24 -1.02 -0.57
C THR A 230 -19.16 -1.51 0.40
N LYS A 231 -18.55 -0.60 1.16
CA LYS A 231 -17.43 -0.84 2.08
C LYS A 231 -17.88 -1.03 3.55
N ALA A 232 -19.18 -1.13 3.80
CA ALA A 232 -19.73 -1.20 5.16
C ALA A 232 -19.29 -2.45 5.96
N ASP A 233 -18.92 -3.53 5.27
CA ASP A 233 -18.50 -4.80 5.87
C ASP A 233 -16.97 -5.02 5.87
N GLU A 234 -16.18 -4.05 5.37
CA GLU A 234 -14.71 -4.13 5.34
C GLU A 234 -14.11 -3.30 6.49
N GLU A 235 -13.75 -3.95 7.61
CA GLU A 235 -13.06 -3.32 8.77
C GLU A 235 -11.78 -2.56 8.36
N GLU A 236 -11.14 -2.96 7.26
CA GLU A 236 -9.91 -2.36 6.72
C GLU A 236 -10.15 -1.17 5.79
N SER A 237 -11.41 -0.79 5.52
CA SER A 237 -11.72 0.33 4.64
C SER A 237 -12.03 1.59 5.46
N ARG A 238 -11.23 2.65 5.31
CA ARG A 238 -11.44 3.92 6.06
C ARG A 238 -11.91 5.02 5.13
N GLY A 239 -13.23 5.05 5.05
CA GLY A 239 -14.07 6.12 4.55
C GLY A 239 -15.47 5.58 4.75
N GLN A 240 -16.22 6.07 5.74
CA GLN A 240 -17.64 5.79 5.67
C GLN A 240 -18.14 6.49 4.40
N PHE A 241 -18.91 5.75 3.61
CA PHE A 241 -19.77 6.27 2.55
C PHE A 241 -19.06 6.59 1.23
N GLY A 242 -19.74 6.34 0.10
CA GLY A 242 -19.47 7.02 -1.18
C GLY A 242 -19.63 8.56 -1.10
N GLU A 243 -19.49 9.15 0.08
CA GLU A 243 -19.39 10.58 0.35
C GLU A 243 -18.05 11.14 -0.12
N GLY A 244 -16.93 10.42 0.02
CA GLY A 244 -15.60 10.94 -0.34
C GLY A 244 -15.55 11.56 -1.74
N MET A 245 -15.98 10.83 -2.77
CA MET A 245 -16.09 11.35 -4.15
C MET A 245 -17.05 12.53 -4.25
N LYS A 246 -18.20 12.51 -3.56
CA LYS A 246 -19.15 13.63 -3.59
C LYS A 246 -18.61 14.87 -2.89
N MET A 247 -17.82 14.70 -1.83
CA MET A 247 -17.18 15.79 -1.12
C MET A 247 -16.09 16.43 -1.97
N ILE A 248 -15.28 15.62 -2.65
CA ILE A 248 -14.30 16.08 -3.65
C ILE A 248 -15.04 16.84 -4.77
N ALA A 249 -16.15 16.30 -5.27
CA ALA A 249 -16.95 16.92 -6.32
C ALA A 249 -17.61 18.25 -5.90
N ALA A 250 -18.16 18.34 -4.69
CA ALA A 250 -18.70 19.58 -4.17
C ALA A 250 -17.59 20.63 -3.97
N ALA A 251 -16.45 20.20 -3.44
CA ALA A 251 -15.28 21.06 -3.25
C ALA A 251 -14.68 21.53 -4.59
N SER A 252 -14.61 20.67 -5.60
CA SER A 252 -14.10 21.03 -6.93
C SER A 252 -14.98 22.11 -7.58
N LEU A 253 -16.30 22.00 -7.45
CA LEU A 253 -17.25 23.03 -7.90
C LEU A 253 -17.10 24.36 -7.15
N ARG A 254 -16.80 24.36 -5.85
CA ARG A 254 -16.51 25.58 -5.08
C ARG A 254 -15.20 26.23 -5.52
N LEU A 255 -14.17 25.42 -5.75
CA LEU A 255 -12.83 25.86 -6.14
C LEU A 255 -12.71 26.20 -7.63
N GLY A 256 -13.77 26.03 -8.42
CA GLY A 256 -13.77 26.31 -9.86
C GLY A 256 -12.95 25.31 -10.68
N LEU A 257 -12.84 24.06 -10.22
CA LEU A 257 -12.11 22.98 -10.89
C LEU A 257 -13.06 22.22 -11.84
N ASP A 258 -12.68 22.06 -13.11
CA ASP A 258 -13.40 21.22 -14.09
C ASP A 258 -13.00 19.77 -13.92
N MET A 259 -13.67 19.08 -13.00
CA MET A 259 -13.41 17.69 -12.67
C MET A 259 -14.26 16.72 -13.49
N GLU A 260 -13.68 15.60 -13.88
CA GLU A 260 -14.37 14.50 -14.54
C GLU A 260 -13.94 13.16 -13.92
N TYR A 261 -14.93 12.34 -13.58
CA TYR A 261 -14.73 10.94 -13.21
C TYR A 261 -15.00 10.05 -14.39
N GLU A 262 -14.14 9.06 -14.62
CA GLU A 262 -14.32 8.07 -15.68
C GLU A 262 -13.98 6.69 -15.14
N SER A 263 -14.84 5.72 -15.46
CA SER A 263 -14.71 4.35 -15.00
C SER A 263 -15.47 3.43 -15.94
N GLN A 264 -14.91 2.26 -16.22
CA GLN A 264 -15.53 1.26 -17.09
C GLN A 264 -16.05 1.87 -18.41
N ASN A 265 -17.37 1.91 -18.62
CA ASN A 265 -18.00 2.45 -19.81
C ASN A 265 -18.80 3.73 -19.54
N TRP A 266 -18.43 4.53 -18.53
CA TRP A 266 -19.13 5.76 -18.17
C TRP A 266 -18.19 6.89 -17.75
N SER A 267 -18.69 8.14 -17.83
CA SER A 267 -18.09 9.28 -17.12
C SER A 267 -19.16 10.15 -16.53
N ALA A 268 -18.76 10.92 -15.53
CA ALA A 268 -19.61 11.91 -14.91
C ALA A 268 -18.82 13.18 -14.59
N LYS A 269 -19.48 14.32 -14.80
CA LYS A 269 -19.01 15.62 -14.36
C LYS A 269 -19.91 16.14 -13.24
N PRO A 270 -19.34 16.67 -12.15
CA PRO A 270 -20.12 17.35 -11.14
C PRO A 270 -20.63 18.68 -11.70
N VAL A 271 -21.87 19.05 -11.38
CA VAL A 271 -22.51 20.29 -11.79
C VAL A 271 -23.26 20.93 -10.62
N LYS A 272 -23.42 22.26 -10.67
CA LYS A 272 -24.20 23.01 -9.69
C LYS A 272 -25.66 23.05 -10.13
N LYS A 273 -26.57 22.62 -9.27
CA LYS A 273 -28.01 22.73 -9.48
C LYS A 273 -28.62 23.68 -8.45
N LEU A 274 -29.26 24.75 -8.90
CA LEU A 274 -29.96 25.67 -8.00
C LEU A 274 -31.31 25.05 -7.59
N VAL A 275 -31.50 24.82 -6.29
CA VAL A 275 -32.77 24.32 -5.74
C VAL A 275 -33.27 25.26 -4.65
N THR A 276 -34.58 25.27 -4.43
CA THR A 276 -35.20 26.09 -3.38
C THR A 276 -35.55 25.21 -2.19
N LEU A 277 -34.97 25.50 -1.03
CA LEU A 277 -35.31 24.85 0.23
C LEU A 277 -36.28 25.74 1.01
N ASN A 278 -37.36 25.14 1.50
CA ASN A 278 -38.24 25.80 2.46
C ASN A 278 -37.60 25.69 3.87
N ASP A 279 -37.05 26.80 4.35
CA ASP A 279 -36.53 26.91 5.70
C ASP A 279 -37.69 27.07 6.69
N THR A 280 -38.20 25.95 7.19
CA THR A 280 -39.33 25.93 8.11
C THR A 280 -39.05 26.61 9.45
N ARG A 281 -37.78 26.83 9.82
CA ARG A 281 -37.42 27.54 11.06
C ARG A 281 -37.58 29.05 10.92
N HIS A 282 -37.32 29.57 9.73
CA HIS A 282 -37.38 30.99 9.44
C HIS A 282 -38.56 31.38 8.53
N GLY A 283 -39.35 30.41 8.07
CA GLY A 283 -40.53 30.62 7.24
C GLY A 283 -40.21 31.17 5.85
N GLU A 284 -38.99 30.93 5.35
CA GLU A 284 -38.48 31.54 4.11
C GLU A 284 -37.97 30.49 3.13
N ASN A 285 -38.15 30.77 1.84
CA ASN A 285 -37.58 29.95 0.78
C ASN A 285 -36.16 30.44 0.48
N LYS A 286 -35.17 29.57 0.69
CA LYS A 286 -33.76 29.87 0.42
C LYS A 286 -33.30 29.17 -0.85
N PRO A 287 -32.75 29.89 -1.84
CA PRO A 287 -32.03 29.26 -2.93
C PRO A 287 -30.73 28.67 -2.38
N ILE A 288 -30.47 27.41 -2.69
CA ILE A 288 -29.25 26.71 -2.33
C ILE A 288 -28.64 26.03 -3.56
N GLU A 289 -27.33 25.96 -3.61
CA GLU A 289 -26.61 25.21 -4.62
C GLU A 289 -26.46 23.75 -4.16
N GLN A 290 -27.06 22.84 -4.92
CA GLN A 290 -26.99 21.40 -4.74
C GLN A 290 -25.94 20.81 -5.68
N LEU A 291 -25.20 19.81 -5.20
CA LEU A 291 -24.36 18.97 -6.04
C LEU A 291 -25.24 18.01 -6.84
N SER A 292 -25.08 18.05 -8.16
CA SER A 292 -25.61 17.05 -9.08
C SER A 292 -24.49 16.53 -9.99
N PHE A 293 -24.73 15.45 -10.72
CA PHE A 293 -23.80 14.88 -11.69
C PHE A 293 -24.48 14.75 -13.05
N GLU A 294 -23.80 15.18 -14.10
CA GLU A 294 -24.14 14.84 -15.48
C GLU A 294 -23.29 13.66 -15.91
N ALA A 295 -23.93 12.54 -16.21
CA ALA A 295 -23.25 11.31 -16.56
C ALA A 295 -23.61 10.82 -17.96
N VAL A 296 -22.67 10.10 -18.55
CA VAL A 296 -22.77 9.57 -19.90
C VAL A 296 -22.31 8.12 -19.90
N ARG A 297 -23.07 7.25 -20.56
CA ARG A 297 -22.69 5.85 -20.82
C ARG A 297 -22.30 5.65 -22.27
N TYR A 298 -21.35 4.77 -22.49
CA TYR A 298 -20.72 4.54 -23.78
C TYR A 298 -20.92 3.10 -24.24
N GLU A 299 -21.08 2.92 -25.56
CA GLU A 299 -21.04 1.61 -26.20
C GLU A 299 -19.60 1.19 -26.41
N GLY A 300 -19.26 -0.06 -26.07
CA GLY A 300 -17.96 -0.63 -26.36
C GLY A 300 -17.39 -1.40 -25.19
N LYS A 301 -16.09 -1.69 -25.27
CA LYS A 301 -15.37 -2.37 -24.19
C LYS A 301 -15.16 -1.39 -23.02
N PRO A 302 -15.41 -1.82 -21.76
CA PRO A 302 -15.05 -1.04 -20.60
C PRO A 302 -13.57 -0.67 -20.59
N MET A 303 -13.23 0.52 -20.09
CA MET A 303 -11.85 0.87 -19.78
C MET A 303 -11.32 0.03 -18.62
N PHE A 304 -10.00 -0.03 -18.48
CA PHE A 304 -9.36 -0.68 -17.34
C PHE A 304 -9.27 0.31 -16.18
N GLY A 305 -9.60 -0.13 -14.97
CA GLY A 305 -9.58 0.71 -13.78
C GLY A 305 -10.46 1.95 -13.87
N SER A 306 -9.96 3.04 -13.30
CA SER A 306 -10.65 4.32 -13.31
C SER A 306 -9.69 5.49 -13.44
N ARG A 307 -10.24 6.66 -13.75
CA ARG A 307 -9.49 7.92 -13.78
C ARG A 307 -10.30 9.09 -13.28
N THR A 308 -9.63 9.98 -12.57
CA THR A 308 -10.14 11.30 -12.19
C THR A 308 -9.29 12.34 -12.89
N THR A 309 -9.90 13.16 -13.75
CA THR A 309 -9.21 14.21 -14.48
C THR A 309 -9.68 15.58 -13.97
N VAL A 310 -8.74 16.48 -13.69
CA VAL A 310 -9.00 17.90 -13.45
C VAL A 310 -8.47 18.67 -14.64
N TRP A 311 -9.39 19.14 -15.48
CA TRP A 311 -9.13 20.00 -16.61
C TRP A 311 -8.95 21.45 -16.14
N HIS A 312 -8.06 22.18 -16.81
CA HIS A 312 -7.78 23.59 -16.52
C HIS A 312 -7.53 23.86 -15.02
N PRO A 313 -6.58 23.13 -14.39
CA PRO A 313 -6.37 23.20 -12.94
C PRO A 313 -6.02 24.63 -12.51
N THR A 314 -6.53 25.06 -11.35
CA THR A 314 -6.11 26.33 -10.76
C THR A 314 -4.63 26.29 -10.36
N PRO A 315 -3.94 27.44 -10.28
CA PRO A 315 -2.55 27.49 -9.80
C PRO A 315 -2.35 26.84 -8.43
N GLU A 316 -3.30 27.02 -7.51
CA GLU A 316 -3.29 26.42 -6.19
C GLU A 316 -3.38 24.90 -6.27
N PHE A 317 -4.30 24.36 -7.08
CA PHE A 317 -4.43 22.91 -7.28
C PHE A 317 -3.18 22.32 -7.90
N LEU A 318 -2.60 23.01 -8.89
CA LEU A 318 -1.40 22.56 -9.54
C LEU A 318 -0.19 22.52 -8.60
N ASN A 319 -0.07 23.50 -7.70
CA ASN A 319 0.96 23.52 -6.66
C ASN A 319 0.88 22.31 -5.73
N GLU A 320 -0.33 21.89 -5.36
CA GLU A 320 -0.54 20.72 -4.51
C GLU A 320 -0.33 19.41 -5.29
N ALA A 321 -0.85 19.32 -6.52
CA ALA A 321 -0.69 18.15 -7.37
C ALA A 321 0.78 17.82 -7.66
N LEU A 322 1.62 18.84 -7.90
CA LEU A 322 3.06 18.67 -8.14
C LEU A 322 3.84 18.22 -6.90
N LYS A 323 3.23 18.24 -5.70
CA LYS A 323 3.83 17.77 -4.44
C LYS A 323 3.26 16.42 -4.00
N LEU A 324 2.37 15.81 -4.76
CA LEU A 324 1.68 14.58 -4.34
C LEU A 324 2.66 13.41 -4.12
N GLU A 325 3.74 13.29 -4.89
CA GLU A 325 4.79 12.27 -4.64
C GLU A 325 5.43 12.39 -3.24
N GLU A 326 5.46 13.59 -2.65
CA GLU A 326 5.93 13.78 -1.28
C GLU A 326 4.89 13.34 -0.25
N LYS A 327 3.60 13.35 -0.60
CA LYS A 327 2.49 13.07 0.30
C LYS A 327 1.90 11.67 0.13
N VAL A 328 2.19 10.98 -0.98
CA VAL A 328 1.63 9.68 -1.33
C VAL A 328 2.76 8.70 -1.62
N LEU A 329 2.90 7.67 -0.79
CA LEU A 329 4.02 6.73 -0.86
C LEU A 329 4.01 5.93 -2.17
N ASP A 330 2.85 5.51 -2.65
CA ASP A 330 2.71 4.69 -3.88
C ASP A 330 3.12 5.44 -5.16
N LEU A 331 3.18 6.77 -5.14
CA LEU A 331 3.65 7.55 -6.28
C LEU A 331 5.16 7.66 -6.36
N ARG A 332 5.90 7.30 -5.30
CA ARG A 332 7.35 7.43 -5.26
C ARG A 332 8.00 6.26 -6.00
N PRO A 333 8.73 6.49 -7.11
CA PRO A 333 9.25 5.42 -7.96
C PRO A 333 10.16 4.41 -7.24
N GLU A 334 10.84 4.84 -6.18
CA GLU A 334 11.79 4.03 -5.42
C GLU A 334 11.31 3.72 -4.00
N TYR A 335 10.01 3.86 -3.71
CA TYR A 335 9.52 3.59 -2.36
C TYR A 335 9.74 2.13 -1.97
N LYS A 336 10.59 1.95 -0.97
CA LYS A 336 10.84 0.69 -0.31
C LYS A 336 10.90 0.97 1.19
N PRO A 337 9.92 0.49 1.97
CA PRO A 337 9.98 0.66 3.41
C PRO A 337 11.24 -0.03 3.96
N LEU A 338 11.81 0.54 5.02
CA LEU A 338 12.92 -0.06 5.74
C LEU A 338 12.51 -1.37 6.42
N TYR A 339 11.25 -1.47 6.81
CA TYR A 339 10.66 -2.63 7.45
C TYR A 339 9.14 -2.62 7.28
N THR A 340 8.54 -3.80 7.12
CA THR A 340 7.09 -4.00 6.99
C THR A 340 6.64 -5.06 7.99
N SER A 341 5.61 -4.75 8.77
CA SER A 341 4.89 -5.68 9.65
C SER A 341 3.43 -5.82 9.20
N GLU A 342 2.64 -6.58 9.94
CA GLU A 342 1.21 -6.73 9.70
C GLU A 342 0.42 -5.43 9.92
N ILE A 343 0.90 -4.56 10.81
CA ILE A 343 0.19 -3.33 11.20
C ILE A 343 0.68 -2.06 10.50
N GLY A 344 1.85 -2.12 9.86
CA GLY A 344 2.42 -0.96 9.20
C GLY A 344 3.90 -1.12 8.86
N GLU A 345 4.52 0.01 8.57
CA GLU A 345 5.85 0.07 7.97
C GLU A 345 6.69 1.16 8.63
N ILE A 346 7.99 0.91 8.67
CA ILE A 346 8.99 1.97 8.91
C ILE A 346 9.40 2.49 7.53
N VAL A 347 8.92 3.68 7.18
CA VAL A 347 9.04 4.28 5.84
C VAL A 347 10.48 4.67 5.55
N SER A 348 11.10 5.44 6.44
CA SER A 348 12.45 5.95 6.23
C SER A 348 13.16 6.28 7.55
N ARG A 349 14.46 6.56 7.46
CA ARG A 349 15.28 7.04 8.58
C ARG A 349 15.08 8.53 8.84
N GLU A 350 14.33 9.23 7.99
CA GLU A 350 13.98 10.62 8.25
C GLU A 350 12.93 10.67 9.35
N ALA A 351 13.08 11.63 10.25
CA ALA A 351 12.23 11.75 11.41
C ALA A 351 10.81 12.18 11.00
N GLY A 352 9.82 11.51 11.58
CA GLY A 352 8.54 12.09 11.96
C GLY A 352 7.44 12.24 10.92
N LYS A 353 7.61 11.83 9.66
CA LYS A 353 6.46 11.83 8.74
C LYS A 353 5.55 10.64 9.07
N MET A 354 4.27 10.93 9.35
CA MET A 354 3.25 9.93 9.64
C MET A 354 2.33 9.77 8.45
N TYR A 355 2.18 8.53 7.99
CA TYR A 355 1.31 8.15 6.89
C TYR A 355 0.28 7.15 7.40
N ALA A 356 -0.91 7.18 6.82
CA ALA A 356 -1.92 6.15 6.98
C ALA A 356 -2.31 5.66 5.59
N LYS A 357 -2.18 4.36 5.35
CA LYS A 357 -2.50 3.72 4.06
C LYS A 357 -1.81 4.41 2.87
N GLY A 358 -0.53 4.78 3.05
CA GLY A 358 0.27 5.43 2.03
C GLY A 358 0.06 6.95 1.90
N ILE A 359 -0.92 7.54 2.57
CA ILE A 359 -1.20 8.99 2.54
C ILE A 359 -0.59 9.70 3.74
N PHE A 360 0.15 10.77 3.50
CA PHE A 360 0.70 11.64 4.53
C PHE A 360 -0.41 12.32 5.33
N ILE A 361 -0.29 12.23 6.66
CA ILE A 361 -1.24 12.82 7.60
C ILE A 361 -0.61 14.05 8.24
N TYR A 362 0.53 13.87 8.92
CA TYR A 362 1.20 14.95 9.63
C TYR A 362 2.65 14.61 9.99
N GLN A 363 3.36 15.60 10.51
CA GLN A 363 4.71 15.46 11.05
C GLN A 363 4.65 15.35 12.57
N GLU A 364 5.09 14.22 13.14
CA GLU A 364 5.28 13.99 14.57
C GLU A 364 6.69 14.39 15.00
N PRO A 365 6.88 15.52 15.73
CA PRO A 365 8.20 16.01 16.07
C PRO A 365 9.02 15.08 16.96
N LYS A 366 8.35 14.22 17.75
CA LYS A 366 9.01 13.31 18.69
C LYS A 366 9.47 12.01 18.06
N ALA A 367 9.02 11.69 16.84
CA ALA A 367 9.36 10.44 16.19
C ALA A 367 10.75 10.48 15.55
N LEU A 368 11.55 9.44 15.80
CA LEU A 368 12.88 9.26 15.24
C LEU A 368 12.85 8.75 13.79
N PHE A 369 11.75 8.10 13.40
CA PHE A 369 11.54 7.54 12.07
C PHE A 369 10.21 8.05 11.48
N SER A 370 10.01 7.77 10.19
CA SER A 370 8.74 7.98 9.52
C SER A 370 7.99 6.65 9.45
N TYR A 371 6.68 6.68 9.62
CA TYR A 371 5.85 5.47 9.73
C TYR A 371 4.64 5.53 8.82
N ASN A 372 4.28 4.37 8.26
CA ASN A 372 3.03 4.19 7.52
C ASN A 372 2.20 3.15 8.25
N PHE A 373 0.96 3.47 8.60
CA PHE A 373 0.07 2.57 9.33
C PHE A 373 -0.97 1.97 8.39
N ASN A 374 -1.18 0.66 8.47
CA ASN A 374 -2.19 -0.03 7.67
C ASN A 374 -3.59 0.33 8.18
N ASP A 375 -3.76 0.44 9.50
CA ASP A 375 -5.03 0.84 10.10
C ASP A 375 -4.81 1.69 11.36
N VAL A 376 -5.27 2.95 11.33
CA VAL A 376 -5.07 3.90 12.44
C VAL A 376 -6.16 4.98 12.49
N LYS A 377 -6.64 5.34 13.69
CA LYS A 377 -7.66 6.40 13.86
C LYS A 377 -7.08 7.77 13.61
N THR A 378 -7.57 8.38 12.54
CA THR A 378 -7.39 9.79 12.25
C THR A 378 -8.57 10.59 12.76
N ASN A 379 -8.34 11.87 13.03
CA ASN A 379 -9.43 12.81 13.24
C ASN A 379 -10.24 13.01 11.95
N ARG A 380 -11.38 13.71 12.06
CA ARG A 380 -12.28 14.00 10.94
C ARG A 380 -11.56 14.60 9.73
N ASP A 381 -10.64 15.53 10.00
CA ASP A 381 -9.91 16.28 8.98
C ASP A 381 -8.73 15.49 8.39
N ARG A 382 -8.48 14.29 8.90
CA ARG A 382 -7.38 13.39 8.50
C ARG A 382 -6.02 14.09 8.48
N ASN A 383 -5.79 14.99 9.43
CA ASN A 383 -4.54 15.72 9.59
C ASN A 383 -3.86 15.41 10.94
N GLN A 384 -4.44 14.53 11.75
CA GLN A 384 -3.84 14.02 12.98
C GLN A 384 -4.25 12.57 13.20
N ILE A 385 -3.35 11.80 13.81
CA ILE A 385 -3.63 10.45 14.33
C ILE A 385 -3.78 10.55 15.85
N THR A 386 -4.68 9.76 16.44
CA THR A 386 -4.83 9.71 17.91
C THR A 386 -3.54 9.20 18.57
N SER A 387 -3.04 9.92 19.58
CA SER A 387 -1.73 9.62 20.21
C SER A 387 -1.61 8.20 20.77
N HIS A 388 -2.72 7.65 21.30
CA HIS A 388 -2.79 6.28 21.78
C HIS A 388 -2.51 5.27 20.65
N ASP A 389 -3.20 5.41 19.52
CA ASP A 389 -3.04 4.51 18.37
C ASP A 389 -1.62 4.58 17.80
N ILE A 390 -0.99 5.76 17.77
CA ILE A 390 0.39 5.90 17.27
C ILE A 390 1.36 5.12 18.16
N THR A 391 1.29 5.37 19.47
CA THR A 391 2.23 4.78 20.44
C THR A 391 2.11 3.25 20.40
N GLU A 392 0.89 2.73 20.37
CA GLU A 392 0.63 1.29 20.29
C GLU A 392 1.14 0.69 18.98
N ASN A 393 0.85 1.32 17.84
CA ASN A 393 1.28 0.81 16.54
C ASN A 393 2.81 0.88 16.38
N VAL A 394 3.46 1.95 16.81
CA VAL A 394 4.93 2.05 16.78
C VAL A 394 5.55 0.97 17.67
N ALA A 395 5.01 0.75 18.88
CA ALA A 395 5.46 -0.32 19.79
C ALA A 395 5.37 -1.70 19.13
N ARG A 396 4.23 -1.99 18.51
CA ARG A 396 3.98 -3.26 17.82
C ARG A 396 4.88 -3.44 16.60
N ILE A 397 5.12 -2.40 15.79
CA ILE A 397 6.05 -2.45 14.65
C ILE A 397 7.44 -2.83 15.18
N TRP A 398 7.96 -2.10 16.18
CA TRP A 398 9.28 -2.38 16.74
C TRP A 398 9.39 -3.73 17.43
N SER A 399 8.30 -4.24 18.02
CA SER A 399 8.27 -5.58 18.63
C SER A 399 8.58 -6.71 17.64
N ASP A 400 8.23 -6.52 16.37
CA ASP A 400 8.42 -7.48 15.29
C ASP A 400 9.73 -7.27 14.50
N VAL A 401 10.44 -6.16 14.70
CA VAL A 401 11.67 -5.85 13.95
C VAL A 401 12.74 -6.92 14.21
N SER A 402 13.24 -7.49 13.11
CA SER A 402 14.32 -8.48 13.08
C SER A 402 15.54 -8.03 12.26
N ASP A 403 15.54 -6.78 11.77
CA ASP A 403 16.69 -6.21 11.06
C ASP A 403 17.68 -5.57 12.05
N ILE A 404 18.84 -6.22 12.21
CA ILE A 404 19.94 -5.77 13.06
C ILE A 404 20.38 -4.34 12.74
N ARG A 405 20.46 -3.97 11.46
CA ARG A 405 20.92 -2.63 11.04
C ARG A 405 19.92 -1.55 11.47
N LEU A 406 18.64 -1.87 11.39
CA LEU A 406 17.57 -0.95 11.79
C LEU A 406 17.53 -0.77 13.31
N ILE A 407 17.63 -1.87 14.07
CA ILE A 407 17.73 -1.83 15.53
C ILE A 407 18.96 -1.02 15.98
N LYS A 408 20.13 -1.25 15.38
CA LYS A 408 21.34 -0.45 15.64
C LYS A 408 21.12 1.04 15.39
N THR A 409 20.38 1.37 14.33
CA THR A 409 20.07 2.77 13.99
C THR A 409 19.17 3.40 15.05
N LEU A 410 18.14 2.69 15.53
CA LEU A 410 17.30 3.14 16.64
C LEU A 410 18.14 3.39 17.90
N LEU A 411 18.91 2.39 18.33
CA LEU A 411 19.72 2.47 19.55
C LEU A 411 20.68 3.67 19.54
N LYS A 412 21.32 3.94 18.41
CA LYS A 412 22.19 5.12 18.24
C LYS A 412 21.42 6.43 18.28
N LYS A 413 20.27 6.52 17.61
CA LYS A 413 19.45 7.74 17.62
C LYS A 413 18.89 8.06 19.01
N VAL A 414 18.56 7.04 19.79
CA VAL A 414 18.10 7.19 21.18
C VAL A 414 19.22 7.73 22.06
N GLN A 415 20.46 7.26 21.87
CA GLN A 415 21.63 7.74 22.63
C GLN A 415 21.84 9.25 22.55
N ASP A 416 21.56 9.83 21.38
CA ASP A 416 21.77 11.26 21.11
C ASP A 416 20.64 12.16 21.63
N LYS A 417 19.57 11.60 22.23
CA LYS A 417 18.39 12.34 22.67
C LYS A 417 18.01 12.05 24.12
N ASN A 418 17.35 13.01 24.77
CA ASN A 418 16.70 12.77 26.06
C ASN A 418 15.49 11.85 25.86
N SER A 419 15.40 10.79 26.68
CA SER A 419 14.39 9.72 26.55
C SER A 419 12.94 10.23 26.63
N ASN A 420 12.67 11.22 27.49
CA ASN A 420 11.31 11.75 27.69
C ASN A 420 10.72 12.53 26.49
N ASP A 421 11.50 12.76 25.43
CA ASP A 421 11.11 13.56 24.26
C ASP A 421 11.04 12.77 22.95
N ILE A 422 11.13 11.43 22.99
CA ILE A 422 11.04 10.59 21.79
C ILE A 422 9.82 9.67 21.81
N LEU A 423 9.20 9.49 20.65
CA LEU A 423 8.03 8.62 20.50
C LEU A 423 8.39 7.14 20.70
N GLU A 424 9.60 6.75 20.28
CA GLU A 424 10.08 5.37 20.39
C GLU A 424 10.58 4.98 21.80
N ASP A 425 10.51 5.88 22.79
CA ASP A 425 10.70 5.53 24.21
C ASP A 425 9.41 4.90 24.76
N ILE A 426 9.13 3.70 24.27
CA ILE A 426 7.91 2.95 24.54
C ILE A 426 8.27 1.53 24.94
N TYR A 427 7.50 0.98 25.88
CA TYR A 427 7.66 -0.41 26.29
C TYR A 427 7.00 -1.35 25.27
N PHE A 428 7.76 -2.33 24.79
CA PHE A 428 7.22 -3.41 23.96
C PHE A 428 7.95 -4.74 24.24
N LYS A 429 7.22 -5.84 24.03
CA LYS A 429 7.76 -7.19 24.21
C LYS A 429 8.46 -7.64 22.92
N LEU A 430 9.76 -7.86 22.98
CA LEU A 430 10.55 -8.30 21.83
C LEU A 430 10.16 -9.71 21.38
N LYS A 431 9.82 -9.85 20.09
CA LYS A 431 9.62 -11.16 19.47
C LYS A 431 10.94 -11.87 19.14
N TYR A 432 11.99 -11.09 18.88
CA TYR A 432 13.33 -11.59 18.55
C TYR A 432 14.41 -11.07 19.51
N PRO A 433 14.40 -11.43 20.81
CA PRO A 433 15.34 -10.88 21.79
C PRO A 433 16.82 -11.06 21.43
N SER A 434 17.19 -12.20 20.83
CA SER A 434 18.57 -12.50 20.42
C SER A 434 19.10 -11.54 19.35
N VAL A 435 18.23 -11.12 18.42
CA VAL A 435 18.59 -10.16 17.37
C VAL A 435 18.85 -8.78 17.97
N TRP A 436 18.04 -8.38 18.95
CA TRP A 436 18.21 -7.11 19.67
C TRP A 436 19.48 -7.12 20.52
N GLN A 437 19.78 -8.24 21.20
CA GLN A 437 21.03 -8.41 21.93
C GLN A 437 22.24 -8.30 21.00
N GLN A 438 22.22 -8.99 19.85
CA GLN A 438 23.27 -8.88 18.85
C GLN A 438 23.42 -7.44 18.35
N ALA A 439 22.31 -6.77 18.01
CA ALA A 439 22.32 -5.39 17.55
C ALA A 439 22.93 -4.43 18.59
N PHE A 440 22.61 -4.62 19.88
CA PHE A 440 23.19 -3.85 20.98
C PHE A 440 24.70 -4.07 21.08
N THR A 441 25.14 -5.33 21.12
CA THR A 441 26.56 -5.68 21.17
C THR A 441 27.33 -5.14 19.96
N GLU A 442 26.74 -5.18 18.77
CA GLU A 442 27.37 -4.61 17.57
C GLU A 442 27.35 -3.07 17.54
N ALA A 443 26.42 -2.43 18.24
CA ALA A 443 26.34 -0.97 18.30
C ALA A 443 27.33 -0.37 19.31
N PHE A 444 27.49 -1.02 20.46
CA PHE A 444 28.20 -0.47 21.62
C PHE A 444 29.42 -1.28 22.08
N GLY A 445 29.61 -2.49 21.53
CA GLY A 445 30.70 -3.40 21.88
C GLY A 445 30.27 -4.53 22.82
N PRO A 446 31.09 -5.60 22.92
CA PRO A 446 30.81 -6.77 23.77
C PRO A 446 30.82 -6.47 25.27
N ASP A 447 31.55 -5.43 25.68
CA ASP A 447 31.67 -5.02 27.08
C ASP A 447 30.63 -3.95 27.49
N ALA A 448 29.72 -3.59 26.57
CA ALA A 448 28.68 -2.62 26.86
C ALA A 448 27.66 -3.19 27.85
N VAL A 449 27.35 -2.42 28.88
CA VAL A 449 26.34 -2.75 29.89
C VAL A 449 25.28 -1.66 29.93
N LEU A 450 24.03 -2.06 30.16
CA LEU A 450 22.95 -1.12 30.45
C LEU A 450 23.14 -0.60 31.87
N ASP A 451 23.28 0.71 32.02
CA ASP A 451 23.22 1.34 33.34
C ASP A 451 21.79 1.17 33.87
N THR A 452 21.65 0.35 34.89
CA THR A 452 20.39 0.02 35.54
C THR A 452 20.16 0.85 36.81
N GLY A 453 21.02 1.84 37.08
CA GLY A 453 20.97 2.66 38.29
C GLY A 453 21.47 1.96 39.55
N TYR A 454 21.97 0.72 39.44
CA TYR A 454 22.60 0.00 40.55
C TYR A 454 24.08 0.40 40.67
N ALA A 455 24.61 0.31 41.90
CA ALA A 455 26.02 0.58 42.15
C ALA A 455 26.90 -0.36 41.30
N ILE A 456 27.87 0.23 40.58
CA ILE A 456 28.87 -0.52 39.81
C ILE A 456 29.54 -1.53 40.74
N PRO A 457 29.56 -2.84 40.40
CA PRO A 457 30.23 -3.85 41.22
C PRO A 457 31.68 -3.46 41.52
N LYS A 458 32.11 -3.64 42.78
CA LYS A 458 33.48 -3.36 43.20
C LYS A 458 34.46 -4.10 42.28
N GLY A 459 35.34 -3.35 41.60
CA GLY A 459 36.37 -3.90 40.70
C GLY A 459 36.12 -3.67 39.20
N VAL A 460 34.95 -3.17 38.80
CA VAL A 460 34.69 -2.80 37.41
C VAL A 460 35.06 -1.33 37.19
N THR A 461 35.94 -1.07 36.21
CA THR A 461 36.37 0.29 35.85
C THR A 461 35.68 0.67 34.54
N LEU A 462 34.81 1.68 34.56
CA LEU A 462 34.18 2.16 33.32
C LEU A 462 35.17 3.03 32.52
N PRO A 463 35.18 2.92 31.18
CA PRO A 463 35.93 3.85 30.35
C PRO A 463 35.44 5.28 30.59
N LYS A 464 36.37 6.24 30.68
CA LYS A 464 36.02 7.65 30.84
C LYS A 464 35.20 8.11 29.63
N LYS A 465 34.06 8.75 29.88
CA LYS A 465 33.26 9.42 28.84
C LYS A 465 34.18 10.34 28.04
N SER A 466 34.27 10.09 26.74
CA SER A 466 34.97 10.91 25.75
C SER A 466 34.16 12.17 25.43
#